data_AF-A0A399XW39-F1
#
_entry.id   AF-A0A399XW39-F1
#
_cell.length_a   1.000
_cell.length_b   1.000
_cell.length_c   1.000
_cell.angle_alpha   90.00
_cell.angle_beta   90.00
_cell.angle_gamma   90.00
#
_symmetry.space_group_name_H-M   'P 1'
#
loop_
_entity.id
_entity.type
_entity.pdbx_description
1 polymer ?
#
loop_
_entity_poly.entity_id
_entity_poly.type
_entity_poly.pdbx_seq_one_letter_code
_entity_poly.pdbx_strand_id
1 'polypeptide(L)'
;MLNVREVCEMIRSNPRDRRGDSGFSLMEVVITTSILMIVMTAILSTLELATRQERRTTAVVDNQNAVMVAFNRLTRELRGANPIEWSAVADSSEFETSVTFWVGSVEGNDRKQWRFRVDTSTSELVAECLSGCVPAGSGLPDLPTREVLIPRMANTAAQPVFQYYSGYSDDLILTTTAGSPDQVDPQIVSVCTVRIVIRIRSEAGGGAPVYDASTDTEIRNSIPGGVSGWSGGVAGVGC
;
A
#
# COMPACT_ATOMS: atom_id res chain seq x y z
N MET A 1 5.99 -21.46 -84.93
CA MET A 1 5.58 -22.82 -85.31
C MET A 1 6.69 -23.76 -84.89
N LEU A 2 6.53 -24.41 -83.73
CA LEU A 2 7.48 -25.38 -83.16
C LEU A 2 6.86 -26.78 -83.27
N ASN A 3 7.69 -27.75 -83.66
CA ASN A 3 7.33 -29.07 -84.16
C ASN A 3 6.75 -29.96 -83.05
N VAL A 4 5.57 -30.53 -83.28
CA VAL A 4 4.81 -31.43 -82.39
C VAL A 4 5.52 -32.78 -82.14
N ARG A 5 6.65 -33.04 -82.83
CA ARG A 5 7.35 -34.33 -82.80
C ARG A 5 8.31 -34.55 -81.61
N GLU A 6 8.69 -33.51 -80.88
CA GLU A 6 9.54 -33.66 -79.67
C GLU A 6 8.76 -33.93 -78.37
N VAL A 7 7.43 -33.77 -78.37
CA VAL A 7 6.60 -33.98 -77.17
C VAL A 7 6.36 -35.48 -76.90
N CYS A 8 6.57 -36.36 -77.89
CA CYS A 8 6.24 -37.79 -77.75
C CYS A 8 7.37 -38.69 -77.20
N GLU A 9 8.61 -38.22 -77.07
CA GLU A 9 9.71 -39.04 -76.51
C GLU A 9 10.08 -38.72 -75.06
N MET A 10 9.51 -37.67 -74.46
CA MET A 10 9.58 -37.46 -73.00
C MET A 10 8.48 -38.22 -72.25
N ILE A 11 7.88 -39.24 -72.90
CA ILE A 11 7.05 -40.30 -72.28
C ILE A 11 7.89 -41.60 -72.24
N ARG A 12 9.20 -41.49 -72.00
CA ARG A 12 10.03 -42.63 -71.65
C ARG A 12 9.85 -42.91 -70.16
N SER A 13 8.77 -43.64 -69.88
CA SER A 13 8.63 -44.62 -68.80
C SER A 13 9.70 -44.52 -67.69
N ASN A 14 9.47 -43.66 -66.71
CA ASN A 14 10.07 -43.90 -65.41
C ASN A 14 9.26 -45.07 -64.81
N PRO A 15 9.85 -46.26 -64.61
CA PRO A 15 9.15 -47.38 -64.02
C PRO A 15 8.55 -46.90 -62.71
N ARG A 16 7.25 -47.14 -62.58
CA ARG A 16 6.43 -46.93 -61.38
C ARG A 16 7.28 -47.24 -60.15
N ASP A 17 7.80 -46.21 -59.52
CA ASP A 17 8.22 -46.27 -58.14
C ASP A 17 6.90 -46.36 -57.36
N ARG A 18 6.28 -47.55 -57.36
CA ARG A 18 5.36 -48.00 -56.33
C ARG A 18 6.20 -48.15 -55.06
N ARG A 19 6.87 -47.08 -54.62
CA ARG A 19 7.12 -46.85 -53.21
C ARG A 19 5.74 -46.94 -52.62
N GLY A 20 5.50 -48.02 -51.90
CA GLY A 20 4.20 -48.31 -51.35
C GLY A 20 3.69 -47.03 -50.71
N ASP A 21 2.55 -46.55 -51.20
CA ASP A 21 1.64 -45.80 -50.36
C ASP A 21 1.24 -46.77 -49.24
N SER A 22 2.17 -46.99 -48.30
CA SER A 22 1.89 -47.49 -46.99
C SER A 22 1.09 -46.37 -46.36
N GLY A 23 -0.21 -46.35 -46.68
CA GLY A 23 -1.17 -45.47 -46.03
C GLY A 23 -0.87 -45.58 -44.55
N PHE A 24 -0.63 -44.41 -43.93
CA PHE A 24 -0.30 -44.30 -42.52
C PHE A 24 -1.15 -45.30 -41.75
N SER A 25 -0.49 -46.24 -41.07
CA SER A 25 -1.25 -47.24 -40.35
C SER A 25 -2.05 -46.50 -39.27
N LEU A 26 -3.31 -46.86 -39.07
CA LEU A 26 -4.16 -46.21 -38.06
C LEU A 26 -3.48 -46.20 -36.68
N MET A 27 -2.65 -47.22 -36.40
CA MET A 27 -1.80 -47.32 -35.22
C MET A 27 -0.80 -46.15 -35.09
N GLU A 28 -0.18 -45.71 -36.19
CA GLU A 28 0.81 -44.63 -36.18
C GLU A 28 0.18 -43.28 -35.86
N VAL A 29 -1.03 -43.02 -36.37
CA VAL A 29 -1.80 -41.81 -36.04
C VAL A 29 -2.21 -41.81 -34.56
N VAL A 30 -2.61 -42.96 -34.01
CA VAL A 30 -2.95 -43.08 -32.58
C VAL A 30 -1.72 -42.84 -31.70
N ILE A 31 -0.56 -43.39 -32.06
CA ILE A 31 0.68 -43.19 -31.28
C ILE A 31 1.11 -41.72 -31.34
N THR A 32 1.16 -41.12 -32.53
CA THR A 32 1.58 -39.72 -32.69
C THR A 32 0.64 -38.74 -31.98
N THR A 33 -0.67 -38.95 -32.05
CA THR A 33 -1.64 -38.12 -31.31
C THR A 33 -1.53 -38.31 -29.81
N SER A 34 -1.27 -39.52 -29.31
CA SER A 34 -1.07 -39.76 -27.87
C SER A 34 0.18 -39.06 -27.32
N ILE A 35 1.29 -39.10 -28.05
CA ILE A 35 2.54 -38.42 -27.68
C ILE A 35 2.30 -36.90 -27.72
N LEU A 36 1.62 -36.40 -28.75
CA LEU A 36 1.28 -34.98 -28.86
C LEU A 36 0.43 -34.50 -27.68
N MET A 37 -0.55 -35.31 -27.24
CA MET A 37 -1.37 -34.97 -26.06
C MET A 37 -0.51 -34.85 -24.79
N ILE A 38 0.41 -35.79 -24.55
CA ILE A 38 1.28 -35.75 -23.36
C ILE A 38 2.15 -34.48 -23.37
N VAL A 39 2.73 -34.15 -24.52
CA VAL A 39 3.54 -32.93 -24.68
C VAL A 39 2.70 -31.67 -24.46
N MET A 40 1.49 -31.62 -25.03
CA MET A 40 0.58 -30.49 -24.82
C MET A 40 0.18 -30.33 -23.35
N THR A 41 -0.14 -31.41 -22.65
CA THR A 41 -0.43 -31.36 -21.21
C THR A 41 0.76 -30.84 -20.41
N ALA A 42 1.97 -31.31 -20.71
CA ALA A 42 3.18 -30.83 -20.05
C ALA A 42 3.38 -29.32 -20.24
N ILE A 43 3.22 -28.83 -21.48
CA ILE A 43 3.33 -27.39 -21.79
C ILE A 43 2.26 -26.59 -21.03
N LEU A 44 1.01 -27.03 -21.05
CA LEU A 44 -0.09 -26.34 -20.35
C LEU A 44 0.13 -26.29 -18.83
N SER A 45 0.62 -27.36 -18.22
CA SER A 45 0.97 -27.37 -16.79
C SER A 45 2.10 -26.39 -16.45
N THR A 46 3.12 -26.29 -17.31
CA THR A 46 4.20 -25.30 -17.10
C THR A 46 3.70 -23.86 -17.23
N LEU A 47 2.82 -23.59 -18.20
CA LEU A 47 2.20 -22.28 -18.37
C LEU A 47 1.31 -21.91 -17.18
N GLU A 48 0.55 -22.86 -16.65
CA GLU A 48 -0.25 -22.66 -15.44
C GLU A 48 0.63 -22.33 -14.23
N LEU A 49 1.74 -23.04 -14.06
CA LEU A 49 2.69 -22.74 -12.97
C LEU A 49 3.29 -21.34 -13.12
N ALA A 50 3.72 -20.96 -14.33
CA ALA A 50 4.28 -19.65 -14.62
C ALA A 50 3.27 -18.53 -14.33
N THR A 51 2.02 -18.66 -14.78
CA THR A 51 0.95 -17.66 -14.54
C THR A 51 0.59 -17.54 -13.06
N ARG A 52 0.59 -18.63 -12.29
CA ARG A 52 0.40 -18.59 -10.83
C ARG A 52 1.56 -17.87 -10.13
N GLN A 53 2.79 -18.12 -10.55
CA GLN A 53 3.97 -17.47 -10.00
C GLN A 53 4.00 -15.97 -10.32
N GLU A 54 3.64 -15.59 -11.55
CA GLU A 54 3.51 -14.20 -11.97
C GLU A 54 2.48 -13.47 -11.11
N ARG A 55 1.25 -14.01 -10.99
CA ARG A 55 0.19 -13.42 -10.15
C ARG A 55 0.64 -13.22 -8.70
N ARG A 56 1.35 -14.21 -8.13
CA ARG A 56 1.88 -14.10 -6.77
C ARG A 56 2.92 -12.99 -6.64
N THR A 57 3.81 -12.87 -7.63
CA THR A 57 4.86 -11.85 -7.64
C THR A 57 4.25 -10.46 -7.80
N THR A 58 3.29 -10.30 -8.71
CA THR A 58 2.54 -9.05 -8.89
C THR A 58 1.81 -8.67 -7.61
N ALA A 59 1.11 -9.60 -6.96
CA ALA A 59 0.43 -9.33 -5.70
C ALA A 59 1.39 -8.88 -4.58
N VAL A 60 2.60 -9.46 -4.51
CA VAL A 60 3.64 -9.02 -3.55
C VAL A 60 4.05 -7.58 -3.82
N VAL A 61 4.35 -7.26 -5.08
CA VAL A 61 4.81 -5.93 -5.49
C VAL A 61 3.71 -4.88 -5.28
N ASP A 62 2.47 -5.20 -5.64
CA ASP A 62 1.33 -4.31 -5.47
C ASP A 62 1.08 -3.99 -3.98
N ASN A 63 1.14 -5.02 -3.11
CA ASN A 63 1.01 -4.84 -1.67
C ASN A 63 2.12 -3.95 -1.10
N GLN A 64 3.37 -4.20 -1.49
CA GLN A 64 4.51 -3.37 -1.08
C GLN A 64 4.37 -1.92 -1.56
N ASN A 65 4.00 -1.73 -2.83
CA ASN A 65 3.85 -0.41 -3.42
C ASN A 65 2.71 0.38 -2.75
N ALA A 66 1.57 -0.26 -2.48
CA ALA A 66 0.46 0.35 -1.76
C ALA A 66 0.90 0.88 -0.37
N VAL A 67 1.63 0.05 0.39
CA VAL A 67 2.15 0.44 1.71
C VAL A 67 3.19 1.58 1.59
N MET A 68 4.08 1.53 0.60
CA MET A 68 5.10 2.58 0.40
C MET A 68 4.47 3.92 -0.03
N VAL A 69 3.45 3.89 -0.90
CA VAL A 69 2.69 5.09 -1.28
C VAL A 69 1.96 5.67 -0.07
N ALA A 70 1.33 4.83 0.74
CA ALA A 70 0.69 5.26 1.98
C ALA A 70 1.71 5.89 2.95
N PHE A 71 2.90 5.29 3.14
CA PHE A 71 3.95 5.86 3.98
C PHE A 71 4.48 7.20 3.48
N ASN A 72 4.77 7.31 2.19
CA ASN A 72 5.26 8.56 1.61
C ASN A 72 4.23 9.68 1.77
N ARG A 73 2.94 9.35 1.66
CA ARG A 73 1.88 10.31 1.94
C ARG A 73 1.80 10.66 3.42
N LEU A 74 1.70 9.68 4.32
CA LEU A 74 1.66 9.89 5.76
C LEU A 74 2.82 10.78 6.23
N THR A 75 4.04 10.41 5.87
CA THR A 75 5.25 11.15 6.27
C THR A 75 5.29 12.55 5.67
N ARG A 76 4.86 12.74 4.42
CA ARG A 76 4.77 14.07 3.81
C ARG A 76 3.76 14.97 4.53
N GLU A 77 2.55 14.46 4.79
CA GLU A 77 1.51 15.23 5.47
C GLU A 77 1.91 15.51 6.94
N LEU A 78 2.51 14.54 7.63
CA LEU A 78 3.02 14.71 8.99
C LEU A 78 4.19 15.70 9.09
N ARG A 79 5.09 15.74 8.09
CA ARG A 79 6.14 16.76 8.02
C ARG A 79 5.62 18.14 7.67
N GLY A 80 4.49 18.21 6.95
CA GLY A 80 3.75 19.43 6.67
C GLY A 80 2.86 19.89 7.84
N ALA A 81 2.74 19.08 8.90
CA ALA A 81 1.92 19.39 10.03
C ALA A 81 2.48 20.61 10.80
N ASN A 82 1.63 21.61 11.02
CA ASN A 82 1.99 22.78 11.81
C ASN A 82 0.74 23.45 12.42
N PRO A 83 0.59 23.45 13.76
CA PRO A 83 1.02 22.45 14.76
C PRO A 83 0.27 21.10 14.68
N ILE A 84 0.77 20.08 15.38
CA ILE A 84 -0.05 18.90 15.72
C ILE A 84 -0.97 19.29 16.88
N GLU A 85 -2.27 19.33 16.63
CA GLU A 85 -3.27 19.56 17.69
C GLU A 85 -3.93 18.25 18.07
N TRP A 86 -4.07 18.06 19.38
CA TRP A 86 -4.53 16.82 20.02
C TRP A 86 -5.97 16.93 20.52
N SER A 87 -6.60 18.08 20.31
CA SER A 87 -7.95 18.43 20.77
C SER A 87 -9.06 17.56 20.18
N ALA A 88 -8.78 16.80 19.13
CA ALA A 88 -9.74 15.97 18.44
C ALA A 88 -9.70 14.49 18.83
N VAL A 89 -8.80 14.09 19.74
CA VAL A 89 -8.69 12.71 20.22
C VAL A 89 -9.34 12.63 21.60
N ALA A 90 -10.36 11.77 21.74
CA ALA A 90 -11.20 11.74 22.93
C ALA A 90 -10.63 10.86 24.04
N ASP A 91 -9.85 9.84 23.67
CA ASP A 91 -9.27 8.86 24.57
C ASP A 91 -7.84 8.51 24.15
N SER A 92 -6.99 8.15 25.10
CA SER A 92 -5.60 7.86 24.80
C SER A 92 -5.39 6.57 24.03
N SER A 93 -6.33 5.64 24.10
CA SER A 93 -6.35 4.43 23.27
C SER A 93 -6.46 4.74 21.77
N GLU A 94 -7.05 5.89 21.40
CA GLU A 94 -7.12 6.34 20.01
C GLU A 94 -5.75 6.77 19.47
N PHE A 95 -4.75 7.06 20.31
CA PHE A 95 -3.41 7.40 19.84
C PHE A 95 -2.68 6.23 19.21
N GLU A 96 -2.95 5.01 19.65
CA GLU A 96 -2.34 3.81 19.04
C GLU A 96 -2.79 3.58 17.60
N THR A 97 -3.99 4.09 17.26
CA THR A 97 -4.68 3.80 16.02
C THR A 97 -4.96 5.05 15.18
N SER A 98 -4.74 6.26 15.69
CA SER A 98 -4.99 7.49 14.96
C SER A 98 -4.04 8.62 15.30
N VAL A 99 -3.81 9.49 14.31
CA VAL A 99 -3.09 10.74 14.45
C VAL A 99 -3.88 11.84 13.76
N THR A 100 -4.12 12.95 14.47
CA THR A 100 -4.80 14.13 13.94
C THR A 100 -3.86 15.32 13.95
N PHE A 101 -3.83 16.11 12.88
CA PHE A 101 -2.95 17.26 12.74
C PHE A 101 -3.53 18.27 11.75
N TRP A 102 -2.97 19.48 11.75
CA TRP A 102 -3.34 20.54 10.81
C TRP A 102 -2.25 20.74 9.78
N VAL A 103 -2.66 20.95 8.53
CA VAL A 103 -1.79 21.29 7.41
C VAL A 103 -2.23 22.65 6.85
N GLY A 104 -1.28 23.52 6.50
CA GLY A 104 -1.56 24.82 5.88
C GLY A 104 -1.21 26.01 6.75
N SER A 105 -1.43 27.22 6.22
CA SER A 105 -1.08 28.48 6.90
C SER A 105 -2.19 28.96 7.82
N VAL A 106 -1.83 29.36 9.03
CA VAL A 106 -2.74 29.99 10.00
C VAL A 106 -3.24 31.34 9.50
N GLU A 107 -2.39 32.11 8.80
CA GLU A 107 -2.71 33.48 8.36
C GLU A 107 -3.73 33.51 7.21
N GLY A 108 -3.80 32.43 6.42
CA GLY A 108 -4.63 32.37 5.22
C GLY A 108 -6.02 31.78 5.42
N ASN A 109 -6.39 31.34 6.64
CA ASN A 109 -7.57 30.51 6.90
C ASN A 109 -7.69 29.26 5.97
N ASP A 110 -6.56 28.78 5.43
CA ASP A 110 -6.47 27.58 4.57
C ASP A 110 -5.88 26.40 5.37
N ARG A 111 -6.16 26.36 6.68
CA ARG A 111 -5.77 25.22 7.52
C ARG A 111 -6.75 24.08 7.29
N LYS A 112 -6.20 22.90 7.00
CA LYS A 112 -6.94 21.65 6.84
C LYS A 112 -6.61 20.71 7.98
N GLN A 113 -7.63 20.19 8.64
CA GLN A 113 -7.47 19.20 9.68
C GLN A 113 -7.53 17.81 9.04
N TRP A 114 -6.42 17.08 9.12
CA TRP A 114 -6.33 15.70 8.66
C TRP A 114 -6.23 14.74 9.84
N ARG A 115 -6.90 13.61 9.71
CA ARG A 115 -6.82 12.47 10.61
C ARG A 115 -6.44 11.24 9.81
N PHE A 116 -5.34 10.60 10.16
CA PHE A 116 -5.11 9.23 9.76
C PHE A 116 -5.59 8.32 10.86
N ARG A 117 -6.45 7.34 10.56
CA ARG A 117 -6.87 6.33 11.54
C ARG A 117 -6.88 4.94 10.94
N VAL A 118 -6.70 3.96 11.80
CA VAL A 118 -6.93 2.55 11.52
C VAL A 118 -8.38 2.26 11.86
N ASP A 119 -9.16 1.91 10.86
CA ASP A 119 -10.52 1.40 11.05
C ASP A 119 -10.43 -0.08 11.43
N THR A 120 -10.57 -0.39 12.72
CA THR A 120 -10.45 -1.76 13.22
C THR A 120 -11.58 -2.67 12.76
N SER A 121 -12.71 -2.09 12.29
CA SER A 121 -13.85 -2.88 11.80
C SER A 121 -13.61 -3.41 10.38
N THR A 122 -12.99 -2.59 9.53
CA THR A 122 -12.65 -2.96 8.15
C THR A 122 -11.18 -3.36 7.97
N SER A 123 -10.36 -3.17 9.00
CA SER A 123 -8.90 -3.29 8.95
C SER A 123 -8.28 -2.40 7.87
N GLU A 124 -8.75 -1.16 7.75
CA GLU A 124 -8.29 -0.20 6.74
C GLU A 124 -7.49 0.94 7.40
N LEU A 125 -6.39 1.36 6.76
CA LEU A 125 -5.81 2.67 7.06
C LEU A 125 -6.56 3.70 6.24
N VAL A 126 -7.20 4.66 6.90
CA VAL A 126 -7.95 5.73 6.24
C VAL A 126 -7.35 7.10 6.55
N ALA A 127 -7.35 7.95 5.53
CA ALA A 127 -7.14 9.38 5.65
C ALA A 127 -8.50 10.07 5.62
N GLU A 128 -8.79 10.84 6.67
CA GLU A 128 -10.02 11.59 6.82
C GLU A 128 -9.66 13.06 6.94
N CYS A 129 -10.21 13.87 6.04
CA CYS A 129 -10.15 15.31 6.21
C CYS A 129 -11.36 15.72 7.05
N LEU A 130 -11.12 16.28 8.23
CA LEU A 130 -12.15 16.64 9.22
C LEU A 130 -12.64 18.09 9.04
N SER A 131 -11.74 18.98 8.61
CA SER A 131 -12.03 20.40 8.41
C SER A 131 -11.13 21.01 7.33
N GLY A 132 -11.61 22.02 6.61
CA GLY A 132 -10.87 22.77 5.59
C GLY A 132 -10.67 22.01 4.28
N CYS A 133 -11.43 20.93 4.06
CA CYS A 133 -11.23 20.01 2.94
C CYS A 133 -11.80 20.58 1.64
N VAL A 134 -12.90 21.32 1.79
CA VAL A 134 -13.57 21.99 0.69
C VAL A 134 -12.96 23.39 0.50
N PRO A 135 -12.70 23.83 -0.75
CA PRO A 135 -12.21 25.18 -1.02
C PRO A 135 -13.12 26.24 -0.38
N ALA A 136 -12.51 27.22 0.27
CA ALA A 136 -13.22 28.38 0.78
C ALA A 136 -14.04 29.04 -0.34
N GLY A 137 -15.31 29.34 -0.08
CA GLY A 137 -16.21 29.98 -1.05
C GLY A 137 -16.95 29.04 -2.01
N SER A 138 -16.78 27.72 -1.89
CA SER A 138 -17.55 26.74 -2.69
C SER A 138 -19.04 26.69 -2.35
N GLY A 139 -19.46 27.18 -1.18
CA GLY A 139 -20.83 27.09 -0.67
C GLY A 139 -21.28 25.67 -0.31
N LEU A 140 -20.40 24.67 -0.43
CA LEU A 140 -20.68 23.29 -0.04
C LEU A 140 -20.36 23.08 1.44
N PRO A 141 -21.14 22.27 2.17
CA PRO A 141 -20.78 21.87 3.52
C PRO A 141 -19.47 21.08 3.49
N ASP A 142 -18.62 21.33 4.48
CA ASP A 142 -17.36 20.60 4.67
C ASP A 142 -17.71 19.18 5.13
N LEU A 143 -17.84 18.27 4.15
CA LEU A 143 -18.13 16.87 4.42
C LEU A 143 -16.80 16.14 4.62
N PRO A 144 -16.70 15.29 5.66
CA PRO A 144 -15.48 14.56 5.90
C PRO A 144 -15.17 13.69 4.69
N THR A 145 -14.04 13.98 4.04
CA THR A 145 -13.59 13.21 2.89
C THR A 145 -12.78 12.03 3.42
N ARG A 146 -13.30 10.81 3.23
CA ARG A 146 -12.65 9.56 3.62
C ARG A 146 -11.96 8.96 2.41
N GLU A 147 -10.68 8.66 2.56
CA GLU A 147 -9.88 7.96 1.56
C GLU A 147 -9.18 6.75 2.19
N VAL A 148 -9.33 5.59 1.57
CA VAL A 148 -8.64 4.37 2.01
C VAL A 148 -7.22 4.38 1.45
N LEU A 149 -6.23 4.47 2.34
CA LEU A 149 -4.81 4.39 1.97
C LEU A 149 -4.35 2.95 1.84
N ILE A 150 -4.77 2.10 2.78
CA ILE A 150 -4.43 0.67 2.80
C ILE A 150 -5.71 -0.11 3.08
N PRO A 151 -6.18 -0.95 2.14
CA PRO A 151 -7.46 -1.62 2.27
C PRO A 151 -7.44 -2.81 3.24
N ARG A 152 -6.27 -3.35 3.59
CA ARG A 152 -6.14 -4.52 4.47
C ARG A 152 -4.89 -4.45 5.33
N MET A 153 -5.09 -4.13 6.59
CA MET A 153 -4.09 -4.12 7.64
C MET A 153 -4.18 -5.39 8.48
N ALA A 154 -3.04 -5.83 9.00
CA ALA A 154 -2.89 -6.94 9.93
C ALA A 154 -2.32 -6.47 11.28
N ASN A 155 -2.27 -5.16 11.53
CA ASN A 155 -1.96 -4.63 12.86
C ASN A 155 -3.06 -5.06 13.84
N THR A 156 -2.63 -5.50 15.02
CA THR A 156 -3.52 -5.83 16.14
C THR A 156 -3.35 -4.79 17.25
N ALA A 157 -4.18 -4.84 18.29
CA ALA A 157 -4.00 -3.98 19.47
C ALA A 157 -2.61 -4.16 20.13
N ALA A 158 -1.97 -5.33 19.99
CA ALA A 158 -0.61 -5.56 20.47
C ALA A 158 0.48 -4.95 19.56
N GLN A 159 0.11 -4.40 18.41
CA GLN A 159 0.99 -3.84 17.39
C GLN A 159 0.45 -2.46 16.95
N PRO A 160 0.54 -1.43 17.82
CA PRO A 160 0.00 -0.11 17.53
C PRO A 160 0.65 0.47 16.27
N VAL A 161 -0.16 1.16 15.47
CA VAL A 161 0.29 1.72 14.19
C VAL A 161 1.09 2.99 14.41
N PHE A 162 0.66 3.82 15.37
CA PHE A 162 1.35 5.04 15.72
C PHE A 162 1.95 4.88 17.13
N GLN A 163 3.26 5.14 17.23
CA GLN A 163 4.00 5.12 18.48
C GLN A 163 4.68 6.47 18.66
N TYR A 164 4.50 7.10 19.82
CA TYR A 164 5.01 8.44 20.10
C TYR A 164 6.19 8.37 21.07
N TYR A 165 7.29 8.95 20.66
CA TYR A 165 8.56 9.01 21.39
C TYR A 165 8.97 10.45 21.64
N SER A 166 9.71 10.66 22.72
CA SER A 166 10.32 11.95 23.00
C SER A 166 11.34 12.30 21.93
N GLY A 167 11.47 13.58 21.59
CA GLY A 167 12.53 14.04 20.72
C GLY A 167 13.94 13.83 21.30
N TYR A 168 14.05 13.67 22.62
CA TYR A 168 15.34 13.62 23.33
C TYR A 168 15.71 12.24 23.88
N SER A 169 14.74 11.33 24.03
CA SER A 169 14.99 9.97 24.48
C SER A 169 14.28 8.96 23.59
N ASP A 170 14.83 7.76 23.49
CA ASP A 170 14.13 6.62 22.87
C ASP A 170 12.99 6.09 23.76
N ASP A 171 12.66 6.80 24.84
CA ASP A 171 11.54 6.47 25.69
C ASP A 171 10.24 6.82 24.97
N LEU A 172 9.35 5.85 24.97
CA LEU A 172 7.99 6.01 24.51
C LEU A 172 7.32 7.05 25.44
N ILE A 173 6.84 8.18 24.89
CA ILE A 173 6.08 9.17 25.67
C ILE A 173 4.80 8.52 26.23
N LEU A 174 4.31 7.46 25.59
CA LEU A 174 3.34 6.53 26.18
C LEU A 174 4.00 5.66 27.26
N THR A 175 4.59 6.24 28.29
CA THR A 175 5.09 5.48 29.44
C THR A 175 4.11 5.60 30.60
N THR A 176 3.26 4.56 30.70
CA THR A 176 2.67 4.01 31.92
C THR A 176 3.33 4.53 33.20
N THR A 177 2.77 5.59 33.81
CA THR A 177 2.96 5.72 35.25
C THR A 177 2.08 4.65 35.88
N ALA A 178 2.71 3.61 36.43
CA ALA A 178 2.04 2.44 36.99
C ALA A 178 0.86 2.85 37.91
N GLY A 179 -0.37 2.71 37.42
CA GLY A 179 -1.60 2.96 38.18
C GLY A 179 -2.72 3.74 37.49
N SER A 180 -2.52 4.32 36.30
CA SER A 180 -3.57 5.03 35.56
C SER A 180 -3.47 4.66 34.07
N PRO A 181 -4.58 4.41 33.34
CA PRO A 181 -4.51 4.08 31.92
C PRO A 181 -3.89 5.22 31.12
N ASP A 182 -2.65 5.03 30.70
CA ASP A 182 -1.97 5.55 29.50
C ASP A 182 -2.43 6.91 28.97
N GLN A 183 -2.45 7.98 29.75
CA GLN A 183 -2.76 9.31 29.21
C GLN A 183 -1.48 9.97 28.67
N VAL A 184 -1.32 10.02 27.35
CA VAL A 184 -0.45 11.01 26.71
C VAL A 184 -1.00 12.37 27.10
N ASP A 185 -0.23 13.18 27.83
CA ASP A 185 -0.63 14.56 28.09
C ASP A 185 -0.67 15.31 26.74
N PRO A 186 -1.85 15.70 26.23
CA PRO A 186 -1.96 16.43 24.97
C PRO A 186 -1.12 17.71 24.97
N GLN A 187 -0.85 18.28 26.15
CA GLN A 187 -0.03 19.48 26.30
C GLN A 187 1.43 19.21 25.96
N ILE A 188 2.02 18.09 26.41
CA ILE A 188 3.41 17.74 26.09
C ILE A 188 3.58 17.61 24.59
N VAL A 189 2.67 16.93 23.91
CA VAL A 189 2.82 16.74 22.47
C VAL A 189 2.56 18.03 21.69
N SER A 190 1.70 18.92 22.20
CA SER A 190 1.46 20.25 21.58
C SER A 190 2.65 21.21 21.67
N VAL A 191 3.56 21.02 22.63
CA VAL A 191 4.65 21.96 22.93
C VAL A 191 6.03 21.38 22.62
N CYS A 192 6.20 20.07 22.69
CA CYS A 192 7.50 19.42 22.54
C CYS A 192 7.73 18.87 21.13
N THR A 193 9.01 18.65 20.81
CA THR A 193 9.38 17.85 19.64
C THR A 193 9.06 16.39 19.92
N VAL A 194 8.25 15.78 19.05
CA VAL A 194 7.80 14.39 19.20
C VAL A 194 8.17 13.61 17.96
N ARG A 195 8.66 12.40 18.19
CA ARG A 195 9.05 11.46 17.15
C ARG A 195 7.94 10.41 17.02
N ILE A 196 7.34 10.31 15.84
CA ILE A 196 6.27 9.36 15.55
C ILE A 196 6.85 8.21 14.73
N VAL A 197 6.90 7.03 15.33
CA VAL A 197 7.20 5.80 14.62
C VAL A 197 5.89 5.19 14.14
N ILE A 198 5.79 5.00 12.83
CA ILE A 198 4.62 4.44 12.18
C ILE A 198 4.96 3.02 11.75
N ARG A 199 4.20 2.02 12.21
CA ARG A 199 4.38 0.61 11.86
C ARG A 199 3.13 0.08 11.16
N ILE A 200 3.28 -0.29 9.90
CA ILE A 200 2.20 -0.81 9.08
C ILE A 200 2.50 -2.25 8.72
N ARG A 201 1.57 -3.12 9.08
CA ARG A 201 1.55 -4.52 8.69
C ARG A 201 0.35 -4.72 7.78
N SER A 202 0.56 -5.14 6.53
CA SER A 202 -0.55 -5.46 5.62
C SER A 202 -0.93 -6.94 5.72
N GLU A 203 -2.22 -7.22 5.54
CA GLU A 203 -2.74 -8.59 5.56
C GLU A 203 -2.27 -9.39 4.33
N ALA A 204 -2.16 -10.71 4.47
CA ALA A 204 -1.97 -11.58 3.32
C ALA A 204 -3.22 -11.54 2.43
N GLY A 205 -3.06 -11.18 1.15
CA GLY A 205 -4.16 -11.06 0.20
C GLY A 205 -3.71 -11.41 -1.22
N GLY A 206 -4.57 -12.06 -2.01
CA GLY A 206 -4.27 -12.37 -3.41
C GLY A 206 -3.04 -13.26 -3.64
N GLY A 207 -2.59 -14.01 -2.61
CA GLY A 207 -1.37 -14.82 -2.64
C GLY A 207 -0.10 -14.09 -2.21
N ALA A 208 -0.17 -12.78 -1.94
CA ALA A 208 0.92 -12.03 -1.32
C ALA A 208 1.08 -12.43 0.17
N PRO A 209 2.32 -12.58 0.66
CA PRO A 209 2.58 -12.71 2.08
C PRO A 209 2.30 -11.37 2.80
N VAL A 210 2.21 -11.44 4.12
CA VAL A 210 2.19 -10.26 5.00
C VAL A 210 3.43 -9.41 4.73
N TYR A 211 3.24 -8.10 4.54
CA TYR A 211 4.32 -7.14 4.45
C TYR A 211 4.33 -6.28 5.70
N ASP A 212 5.50 -6.09 6.29
CA ASP A 212 5.70 -5.29 7.50
C ASP A 212 6.74 -4.23 7.17
N ALA A 213 6.40 -2.98 7.43
CA ALA A 213 7.28 -1.86 7.24
C ALA A 213 7.06 -0.82 8.34
N SER A 214 8.13 -0.12 8.66
CA SER A 214 8.13 0.94 9.67
C SER A 214 8.85 2.16 9.14
N THR A 215 8.34 3.34 9.48
CA THR A 215 9.01 4.62 9.22
C THR A 215 8.98 5.46 10.48
N ASP A 216 9.86 6.45 10.53
CA ASP A 216 10.00 7.37 11.64
C ASP A 216 9.98 8.81 11.11
N THR A 217 9.23 9.67 11.78
CA THR A 217 9.23 11.10 11.51
C THR A 217 9.28 11.91 12.80
N GLU A 218 10.27 12.79 12.88
CA GLU A 218 10.33 13.83 13.90
C GLU A 218 9.41 14.99 13.48
N ILE A 219 8.58 15.46 14.41
CA ILE A 219 7.74 16.63 14.22
C ILE A 219 8.04 17.62 15.33
N ARG A 220 8.29 18.86 14.93
CA ARG A 220 8.64 19.95 15.84
C ARG A 220 7.39 20.79 16.08
N ASN A 221 6.78 20.62 17.25
CA ASN A 221 5.65 21.44 17.63
C ASN A 221 6.16 22.75 18.24
N SER A 222 5.91 23.86 17.54
CA SER A 222 6.34 25.23 17.89
C SER A 222 7.87 25.46 17.97
N ILE A 223 8.37 26.46 17.24
CA ILE A 223 9.73 26.96 17.47
C ILE A 223 9.66 27.90 18.68
N PRO A 224 10.44 27.68 19.76
CA PRO A 224 10.57 28.62 20.85
C PRO A 224 11.04 29.97 20.29
N GLY A 225 10.13 30.93 20.17
CA GLY A 225 10.37 32.23 19.53
C GLY A 225 9.30 32.67 18.52
N GLY A 226 8.45 31.75 18.05
CA GLY A 226 7.22 32.09 17.35
C GLY A 226 6.18 32.58 18.36
N VAL A 227 5.88 33.87 18.37
CA VAL A 227 4.84 34.50 19.19
C VAL A 227 3.43 34.06 18.74
N SER A 228 3.08 32.78 18.87
CA SER A 228 1.66 32.40 18.92
C SER A 228 1.15 32.81 20.29
N GLY A 229 0.23 33.76 20.34
CA GLY A 229 -0.31 34.38 21.56
C GLY A 229 -1.08 33.43 22.48
N TRP A 230 -0.42 32.41 23.02
CA TRP A 230 -0.94 31.56 24.07
C TRP A 230 -0.54 32.17 25.42
N SER A 231 -1.41 33.03 25.96
CA SER A 231 -1.22 33.71 27.25
C SER A 231 -1.68 32.88 28.46
N GLY A 232 -1.88 31.56 28.28
CA GLY A 232 -2.24 30.64 29.35
C GLY A 232 -0.98 30.16 30.08
N GLY A 233 -0.71 30.70 31.27
CA GLY A 233 0.46 30.40 32.08
C GLY A 233 0.52 28.94 32.57
N VAL A 234 1.05 28.03 31.76
CA VAL A 234 1.48 26.70 32.19
C VAL A 234 2.98 26.77 32.49
N ALA A 235 3.32 27.18 33.71
CA ALA A 235 4.70 27.20 34.16
C ALA A 235 5.17 25.76 34.42
N GLY A 236 6.05 25.23 33.58
CA GLY A 236 6.91 24.09 33.96
C GLY A 236 6.74 22.77 33.20
N VAL A 237 6.13 22.72 32.02
CA VAL A 237 6.22 21.51 31.18
C VAL A 237 7.61 21.47 30.54
N GLY A 238 8.52 20.71 31.16
CA GLY A 238 9.84 20.43 30.60
C GLY A 238 9.68 19.46 29.43
N CYS A 239 9.96 19.95 28.22
CA CYS A 239 10.54 19.11 27.19
C CYS A 239 12.02 18.87 27.56
#